data_AF-A0AAD2XX71-F1
#
_entry.id   AF-A0AAD2XX71-F1
#
_cell.length_a   1.000
_cell.length_b   1.000
_cell.length_c   1.000
_cell.angle_alpha   90.00
_cell.angle_beta   90.00
_cell.angle_gamma   90.00
#
_symmetry.space_group_name_H-M   'P 1'
#
loop_
_entity.id
_entity.type
_entity.pdbx_description
1 polymer ?
#
loop_
_entity_poly.entity_id
_entity_poly.type
_entity_poly.pdbx_seq_one_letter_code
_entity_poly.pdbx_strand_id
1 'polypeptide(L)'
;MTMRITRVRRAVLFVGVAAAGAVALPVAAAHPSEPGVVNYAVLGKGSVGNIVGGPMGWESVFTQPGQGDWVDLPECNNWADIGLPEVFNDPDLASFNGAVTQTSATDQTHLVKQAVGVFATNDAADRAFHRVVDRTVGCSGQTTAIHLDNGSTQVWSFDGGPAGPADENWTKQEAGTDRRCFNQTRLRENVVLQAKVCQSGNAGPAVNVLAGAMQNALGQ
;
A
#
# COMPACT_ATOMS: atom_id res chain seq x y z
N MET A 1 -93.13 -9.57 -23.62
CA MET A 1 -92.64 -10.45 -24.70
C MET A 1 -91.17 -10.10 -24.92
N THR A 2 -90.25 -11.00 -24.52
CA THR A 2 -88.83 -11.13 -24.97
C THR A 2 -87.91 -9.90 -24.77
N MET A 3 -86.61 -9.95 -24.43
CA MET A 3 -85.59 -11.00 -24.42
C MET A 3 -84.40 -10.43 -23.61
N ARG A 4 -83.79 -11.23 -22.72
CA ARG A 4 -82.49 -10.88 -22.09
C ARG A 4 -81.39 -11.10 -23.12
N ILE A 5 -80.51 -10.11 -23.32
CA ILE A 5 -79.28 -10.25 -24.13
C ILE A 5 -78.06 -10.08 -23.23
N THR A 6 -77.26 -11.14 -23.22
CA THR A 6 -76.03 -11.38 -22.47
C THR A 6 -74.88 -10.52 -22.99
N ARG A 7 -74.23 -9.73 -22.13
CA ARG A 7 -72.98 -9.02 -22.47
C ARG A 7 -71.78 -9.97 -22.38
N VAL A 8 -71.13 -10.23 -23.51
CA VAL A 8 -69.85 -10.94 -23.59
C VAL A 8 -68.71 -9.95 -23.35
N ARG A 9 -67.80 -10.32 -22.43
CA ARG A 9 -66.56 -9.61 -22.11
C ARG A 9 -65.52 -9.81 -23.23
N ARG A 10 -64.85 -8.75 -23.66
CA ARG A 10 -63.53 -8.82 -24.31
C ARG A 10 -62.56 -7.92 -23.54
N ALA A 11 -61.69 -8.56 -22.77
CA ALA A 11 -60.53 -7.91 -22.16
C ALA A 11 -59.41 -7.85 -23.20
N VAL A 12 -58.86 -6.67 -23.45
CA VAL A 12 -57.69 -6.47 -24.30
C VAL A 12 -56.46 -6.51 -23.39
N LEU A 13 -55.61 -7.52 -23.56
CA LEU A 13 -54.28 -7.56 -22.94
C LEU A 13 -53.35 -6.63 -23.73
N PHE A 14 -52.81 -5.60 -23.08
CA PHE A 14 -51.64 -4.86 -23.55
C PHE A 14 -50.39 -5.45 -22.87
N VAL A 15 -49.52 -6.06 -23.67
CA VAL A 15 -48.16 -6.45 -23.24
C VAL A 15 -47.25 -5.25 -23.50
N GLY A 16 -46.90 -4.53 -22.45
CA GLY A 16 -45.86 -3.49 -22.50
C GLY A 16 -44.48 -4.13 -22.35
N VAL A 17 -43.66 -4.07 -23.41
CA VAL A 17 -42.25 -4.44 -23.35
C VAL A 17 -41.48 -3.30 -22.67
N ALA A 18 -41.03 -3.52 -21.43
CA ALA A 18 -40.11 -2.62 -20.76
C ALA A 18 -38.68 -2.96 -21.21
N ALA A 19 -38.15 -2.18 -22.15
CA ALA A 19 -36.73 -2.19 -22.49
C ALA A 19 -35.96 -1.47 -21.37
N ALA A 20 -35.47 -2.23 -20.38
CA ALA A 20 -34.51 -1.74 -19.40
C ALA A 20 -33.14 -1.60 -20.08
N GLY A 21 -32.86 -0.43 -20.65
CA GLY A 21 -31.54 -0.07 -21.12
C GLY A 21 -30.62 0.18 -19.93
N ALA A 22 -29.74 -0.77 -19.63
CA ALA A 22 -28.64 -0.55 -18.70
C ALA A 22 -27.67 0.46 -19.33
N VAL A 23 -27.66 1.68 -18.81
CA VAL A 23 -26.66 2.69 -19.16
C VAL A 23 -25.36 2.27 -18.47
N ALA A 24 -24.49 1.57 -19.20
CA ALA A 24 -23.14 1.29 -18.73
C ALA A 24 -22.38 2.62 -18.71
N LEU A 25 -22.21 3.21 -17.52
CA LEU A 25 -21.28 4.32 -17.33
C LEU A 25 -19.88 3.80 -17.66
N PRO A 26 -19.08 4.52 -18.47
CA PRO A 26 -17.71 4.11 -18.72
C PRO A 26 -16.96 4.14 -17.39
N VAL A 27 -16.57 2.95 -16.92
CA VAL A 27 -15.56 2.84 -15.87
C VAL A 27 -14.28 3.36 -16.51
N ALA A 28 -13.79 4.51 -16.03
CA ALA A 28 -12.47 4.98 -16.41
C ALA A 28 -11.48 3.89 -16.00
N ALA A 29 -10.94 3.16 -16.97
CA ALA A 29 -9.88 2.21 -16.72
C ALA A 29 -8.65 3.02 -16.31
N ALA A 30 -8.11 2.76 -15.12
CA ALA A 30 -6.84 3.34 -14.73
C ALA A 30 -5.78 2.91 -15.75
N HIS A 31 -5.03 3.87 -16.27
CA HIS A 31 -3.95 3.61 -17.23
C HIS A 31 -2.64 3.38 -16.48
N PRO A 32 -1.67 2.65 -17.06
CA PRO A 32 -0.33 2.51 -16.48
C PRO A 32 0.25 3.89 -16.14
N SER A 33 0.88 3.98 -14.97
CA SER A 33 1.48 5.22 -14.51
C SER A 33 2.74 5.53 -15.31
N GLU A 34 2.88 6.79 -15.74
CA GLU A 34 4.10 7.26 -16.40
C GLU A 34 5.27 7.31 -15.41
N PRO A 35 6.51 6.99 -15.81
CA PRO A 35 7.64 6.96 -14.87
C PRO A 35 7.85 8.26 -14.06
N GLY A 36 7.44 9.43 -14.58
CA GLY A 36 7.56 10.71 -13.87
C GLY A 36 6.67 10.87 -12.63
N VAL A 37 5.63 10.06 -12.44
CA VAL A 37 4.64 10.28 -11.36
C VAL A 37 5.18 9.96 -9.96
N VAL A 38 6.28 9.20 -9.84
CA VAL A 38 6.88 8.83 -8.53
C VAL A 38 7.28 10.05 -7.71
N ASN A 39 7.59 11.18 -8.37
CA ASN A 39 7.99 12.42 -7.70
C ASN A 39 6.84 13.10 -6.94
N TYR A 40 5.59 12.79 -7.27
CA TYR A 40 4.41 13.34 -6.59
C TYR A 40 3.75 12.33 -5.64
N ALA A 41 4.02 11.04 -5.83
CA ALA A 41 3.47 9.97 -5.01
C ALA A 41 4.12 9.87 -3.62
N VAL A 42 5.32 10.43 -3.44
CA VAL A 42 5.97 10.59 -2.14
C VAL A 42 5.55 11.93 -1.53
N LEU A 43 4.83 11.87 -0.41
CA LEU A 43 4.33 13.08 0.26
C LEU A 43 5.46 13.78 1.03
N GLY A 44 5.50 15.10 0.93
CA GLY A 44 6.43 15.90 1.73
C GLY A 44 6.08 15.91 3.23
N LYS A 45 7.08 16.18 4.06
CA LYS A 45 6.99 16.13 5.54
C LYS A 45 5.82 16.88 6.18
N GLY A 46 5.35 17.98 5.57
CA GLY A 46 4.19 18.73 6.06
C GLY A 46 2.89 17.93 5.97
N SER A 47 2.65 17.29 4.81
CA SER A 47 1.51 16.39 4.61
C SER A 47 1.62 15.15 5.48
N VAL A 48 2.83 14.58 5.61
CA VAL A 48 3.09 13.45 6.50
C VAL A 48 2.77 13.80 7.95
N GLY A 49 3.24 14.97 8.43
CA GLY A 49 2.97 15.43 9.80
C GLY A 49 1.48 15.60 10.11
N ASN A 50 0.69 16.05 9.13
CA ASN A 50 -0.77 16.12 9.26
C ASN A 50 -1.42 14.73 9.38
N ILE A 51 -0.89 13.73 8.67
CA ILE A 51 -1.42 12.35 8.69
C ILE A 51 -1.11 11.65 10.01
N VAL A 52 0.10 11.79 10.53
CA VAL A 52 0.55 11.13 11.76
C VAL A 52 0.29 11.94 13.03
N GLY A 53 -0.29 13.14 12.90
CA GLY A 53 -0.73 13.95 14.03
C GLY A 53 0.40 14.59 14.83
N GLY A 54 1.54 14.88 14.21
CA GLY A 54 2.70 15.46 14.89
C GLY A 54 3.70 16.13 13.95
N PRO A 55 4.53 17.06 14.47
CA PRO A 55 5.50 17.76 13.64
C PRO A 55 6.63 16.85 13.17
N MET A 56 6.93 16.96 11.87
CA MET A 56 8.04 16.29 11.21
C MET A 56 9.13 17.32 10.87
N GLY A 57 10.20 17.33 11.66
CA GLY A 57 11.27 18.32 11.55
C GLY A 57 12.25 18.03 10.42
N TRP A 58 12.48 16.76 10.11
CA TRP A 58 13.50 16.30 9.19
C TRP A 58 12.94 15.41 8.08
N GLU A 59 13.56 15.49 6.91
CA GLU A 59 13.21 14.71 5.72
C GLU A 59 14.46 14.38 4.92
N SER A 60 14.51 13.17 4.38
CA SER A 60 15.50 12.75 3.39
C SER A 60 14.79 11.99 2.28
N VAL A 61 14.98 12.47 1.05
CA VAL A 61 14.46 11.87 -0.18
C VAL A 61 15.57 11.04 -0.83
N PHE A 62 15.21 9.91 -1.42
CA PHE A 62 16.11 9.01 -2.11
C PHE A 62 15.45 8.49 -3.40
N THR A 63 16.24 8.39 -4.47
CA THR A 63 15.77 8.03 -5.82
C THR A 63 16.21 6.63 -6.26
N GLN A 64 16.84 5.88 -5.35
CA GLN A 64 17.25 4.50 -5.55
C GLN A 64 16.87 3.67 -4.34
N PRO A 65 16.47 2.40 -4.51
CA PRO A 65 16.19 1.53 -3.38
C PRO A 65 17.48 1.28 -2.58
N GLY A 66 17.33 1.09 -1.28
CA GLY A 66 18.47 0.99 -0.37
C GLY A 66 18.14 0.26 0.91
N GLN A 67 19.16 -0.35 1.50
CA GLN A 67 19.09 -1.09 2.74
C GLN A 67 20.32 -0.71 3.58
N GLY A 68 20.08 -0.27 4.82
CA GLY A 68 21.12 0.16 5.76
C GLY A 68 21.06 -0.64 7.07
N ASP A 69 20.52 -1.86 6.96
CA ASP A 69 20.35 -2.79 8.05
C ASP A 69 20.45 -4.22 7.53
N TRP A 70 20.69 -5.17 8.41
CA TRP A 70 20.59 -6.59 8.08
C TRP A 70 19.89 -7.34 9.22
N VAL A 71 19.27 -8.46 8.88
CA VAL A 71 18.37 -9.21 9.77
C VAL A 71 18.93 -10.61 9.99
N ASP A 72 18.89 -11.11 11.22
CA ASP A 72 19.36 -12.47 11.54
C ASP A 72 18.53 -13.56 10.83
N LEU A 73 17.21 -13.36 10.74
CA LEU A 73 16.28 -14.23 9.99
C LEU A 73 16.03 -13.65 8.59
N PRO A 74 16.61 -14.24 7.52
CA PRO A 74 16.49 -13.70 6.16
C PRO A 74 15.06 -13.66 5.63
N GLU A 75 14.20 -14.59 6.03
CA GLU A 75 12.77 -14.60 5.68
C GLU A 75 12.03 -13.35 6.17
N CYS A 76 12.58 -12.63 7.16
CA CYS A 76 12.00 -11.39 7.66
C CYS A 76 12.58 -10.12 7.03
N ASN A 77 13.53 -10.23 6.09
CA ASN A 77 14.22 -9.08 5.51
C ASN A 77 13.24 -8.07 4.87
N ASN A 78 12.33 -8.54 4.01
CA ASN A 78 11.35 -7.67 3.35
C ASN A 78 10.25 -7.13 4.28
N TRP A 79 10.15 -7.63 5.51
CA TRP A 79 9.30 -7.05 6.55
C TRP A 79 10.07 -6.12 7.50
N ALA A 80 11.40 -6.21 7.55
CA ALA A 80 12.24 -5.36 8.40
C ALA A 80 12.23 -3.89 7.97
N ASP A 81 12.23 -3.60 6.68
CA ASP A 81 12.05 -2.25 6.14
C ASP A 81 11.38 -2.29 4.76
N ILE A 82 10.98 -1.12 4.26
CA ILE A 82 10.39 -0.91 2.94
C ILE A 82 11.36 -0.17 2.01
N GLY A 83 11.11 -0.18 0.70
CA GLY A 83 11.97 0.46 -0.29
C GLY A 83 13.29 -0.27 -0.50
N LEU A 84 13.32 -1.58 -0.21
CA LEU A 84 14.53 -2.40 -0.25
C LEU A 84 14.93 -2.75 -1.70
N PRO A 85 16.24 -2.91 -1.97
CA PRO A 85 16.73 -3.40 -3.26
C PRO A 85 16.14 -4.76 -3.63
N GLU A 86 15.91 -5.62 -2.64
CA GLU A 86 15.31 -6.94 -2.87
C GLU A 86 13.90 -6.84 -3.48
N VAL A 87 13.15 -5.78 -3.17
CA VAL A 87 11.81 -5.54 -3.75
C VAL A 87 11.89 -4.78 -5.06
N PHE A 88 12.71 -3.73 -5.15
CA PHE A 88 12.65 -2.77 -6.25
C PHE A 88 13.78 -2.86 -7.29
N ASN A 89 14.89 -3.53 -7.01
CA ASN A 89 16.03 -3.61 -7.93
C ASN A 89 15.78 -4.62 -9.07
N ASP A 90 14.78 -4.31 -9.89
CA ASP A 90 14.36 -5.05 -11.06
C ASP A 90 14.87 -4.34 -12.33
N PRO A 91 15.36 -5.05 -13.36
CA PRO A 91 15.71 -4.44 -14.64
C PRO A 91 14.57 -3.65 -15.29
N ASP A 92 13.32 -4.00 -15.00
CA ASP A 92 12.13 -3.33 -15.52
C ASP A 92 11.67 -2.15 -14.62
N LEU A 93 12.41 -1.78 -13.58
CA LEU A 93 12.13 -0.59 -12.78
C LEU A 93 12.38 0.66 -13.62
N ALA A 94 11.31 1.36 -13.99
CA ALA A 94 11.39 2.56 -14.81
C ALA A 94 11.71 3.81 -13.97
N SER A 95 11.17 3.87 -12.76
CA SER A 95 11.48 4.95 -11.81
C SER A 95 11.21 4.53 -10.37
N PHE A 96 11.91 5.20 -9.45
CA PHE A 96 11.78 4.99 -8.02
C PHE A 96 11.89 6.32 -7.28
N ASN A 97 11.08 6.50 -6.25
CA ASN A 97 11.22 7.60 -5.30
C ASN A 97 10.82 7.11 -3.90
N GLY A 98 11.52 7.58 -2.89
CA GLY A 98 11.16 7.35 -1.50
C GLY A 98 11.58 8.51 -0.61
N ALA A 99 10.98 8.57 0.57
CA ALA A 99 11.37 9.52 1.59
C ALA A 99 11.31 8.89 2.98
N VAL A 100 12.25 9.29 3.84
CA VAL A 100 12.16 9.12 5.29
C VAL A 100 11.85 10.47 5.90
N THR A 101 10.86 10.51 6.77
CA THR A 101 10.44 11.70 7.51
C THR A 101 10.45 11.40 9.00
N GLN A 102 11.07 12.27 9.81
CA GLN A 102 11.23 12.07 11.25
C GLN A 102 11.04 13.39 12.00
N THR A 103 10.75 13.31 13.30
CA THR A 103 10.72 14.50 14.17
C THR A 103 12.09 15.18 14.25
N SER A 104 13.19 14.41 14.27
CA SER A 104 14.57 14.89 14.08
C SER A 104 15.39 13.85 13.31
N ALA A 105 16.57 14.22 12.79
CA ALA A 105 17.38 13.36 11.91
C ALA A 105 17.79 11.99 12.52
N THR A 106 17.76 11.87 13.84
CA THR A 106 18.15 10.67 14.57
C THR A 106 17.01 10.06 15.38
N ASP A 107 15.79 10.59 15.25
CA ASP A 107 14.63 10.12 16.01
C ASP A 107 13.90 9.02 15.24
N GLN A 108 14.30 7.78 15.49
CA GLN A 108 13.63 6.60 14.95
C GLN A 108 12.36 6.22 15.72
N THR A 109 12.01 6.94 16.79
CA THR A 109 10.82 6.63 17.61
C THR A 109 9.55 7.17 16.98
N HIS A 110 9.65 8.20 16.16
CA HIS A 110 8.56 8.73 15.33
C HIS A 110 9.06 8.95 13.90
N LEU A 111 8.85 7.92 13.07
CA LEU A 111 9.44 7.81 11.75
C LEU A 111 8.40 7.36 10.73
N VAL A 112 8.36 8.03 9.59
CA VAL A 112 7.59 7.62 8.42
C VAL A 112 8.56 7.30 7.30
N LYS A 113 8.32 6.21 6.58
CA LYS A 113 9.00 5.91 5.32
C LYS A 113 7.96 5.69 4.24
N GLN A 114 8.27 6.17 3.04
CA GLN A 114 7.50 6.00 1.83
C GLN A 114 8.44 5.50 0.74
N ALA A 115 7.97 4.57 -0.09
CA ALA A 115 8.67 4.13 -1.28
C ALA A 115 7.67 3.84 -2.39
N VAL A 116 7.97 4.26 -3.61
CA VAL A 116 7.14 4.03 -4.80
C VAL A 116 8.05 3.65 -5.95
N GLY A 117 7.76 2.53 -6.60
CA GLY A 117 8.40 2.11 -7.83
C GLY A 117 7.37 1.98 -8.95
N VAL A 118 7.65 2.61 -10.09
CA VAL A 118 6.92 2.41 -11.34
C VAL A 118 7.74 1.50 -12.23
N PHE A 119 7.11 0.44 -12.70
CA PHE A 119 7.72 -0.57 -13.55
C PHE A 119 7.29 -0.38 -15.00
N ALA A 120 8.08 -0.93 -15.94
CA ALA A 120 7.79 -0.86 -17.36
C ALA A 120 6.49 -1.60 -17.74
N THR A 121 6.09 -2.60 -16.95
CA THR A 121 4.91 -3.44 -17.19
C THR A 121 4.21 -3.81 -15.88
N ASN A 122 2.93 -4.18 -15.98
CA ASN A 122 2.18 -4.73 -14.84
C ASN A 122 2.82 -6.03 -14.32
N ASP A 123 3.28 -6.92 -15.21
CA ASP A 123 3.96 -8.16 -14.83
C ASP A 123 5.23 -7.89 -14.01
N ALA A 124 5.98 -6.82 -14.32
CA ALA A 124 7.16 -6.45 -13.54
C ALA A 124 6.80 -5.94 -12.14
N ALA A 125 5.73 -5.15 -12.02
CA ALA A 125 5.21 -4.72 -10.72
C ALA A 125 4.67 -5.90 -9.90
N ASP A 126 3.98 -6.84 -10.55
CA ASP A 126 3.47 -8.07 -9.94
C ASP A 126 4.61 -8.92 -9.38
N ARG A 127 5.69 -9.14 -10.15
CA ARG A 127 6.91 -9.80 -9.63
C ARG A 127 7.51 -9.07 -8.43
N ALA A 128 7.52 -7.73 -8.43
CA ALA A 128 8.02 -6.95 -7.31
C ALA A 128 7.16 -7.11 -6.06
N PHE A 129 5.83 -7.10 -6.21
CA PHE A 129 4.90 -7.39 -5.13
C PHE A 129 5.08 -8.81 -4.60
N HIS A 130 5.26 -9.79 -5.49
CA HIS A 130 5.50 -11.17 -5.10
C HIS A 130 6.82 -11.37 -4.34
N ARG A 131 7.84 -10.55 -4.56
CA ARG A 131 9.05 -10.55 -3.71
C ARG A 131 8.76 -10.15 -2.27
N VAL A 132 7.77 -9.30 -2.02
CA VAL A 132 7.32 -8.98 -0.65
C VAL A 132 6.61 -10.18 -0.05
N VAL A 133 5.61 -10.74 -0.73
CA VAL A 133 4.71 -11.75 -0.12
C VAL A 133 5.34 -13.14 -0.07
N ASP A 134 6.02 -13.59 -1.13
CA ASP A 134 6.51 -14.97 -1.24
C ASP A 134 7.76 -15.18 -0.39
N ARG A 135 8.62 -14.16 -0.27
CA ARG A 135 9.86 -14.27 0.51
C ARG A 135 9.66 -14.12 2.02
N THR A 136 8.50 -13.62 2.44
CA THR A 136 8.16 -13.39 3.85
C THR A 136 7.25 -14.45 4.43
N VAL A 137 6.95 -15.50 3.65
CA VAL A 137 6.29 -16.71 4.14
C VAL A 137 7.09 -17.27 5.32
N GLY A 138 6.45 -17.30 6.50
CA GLY A 138 7.04 -17.79 7.75
C GLY A 138 7.61 -16.70 8.66
N CYS A 139 7.67 -15.43 8.24
CA CYS A 139 8.10 -14.33 9.10
C CYS A 139 7.07 -13.95 10.18
N SER A 140 5.77 -14.12 9.90
CA SER A 140 4.72 -13.85 10.90
C SER A 140 4.91 -14.72 12.14
N GLY A 141 4.95 -14.08 13.31
CA GLY A 141 5.21 -14.72 14.60
C GLY A 141 6.69 -14.87 14.96
N GLN A 142 7.62 -14.45 14.09
CA GLN A 142 9.06 -14.50 14.37
C GLN A 142 9.52 -13.30 15.20
N THR A 143 10.57 -13.52 15.98
CA THR A 143 11.35 -12.47 16.63
C THR A 143 12.80 -12.60 16.20
N THR A 144 13.39 -11.53 15.69
CA THR A 144 14.77 -11.52 15.17
C THR A 144 15.47 -10.21 15.51
N ALA A 145 16.81 -10.25 15.54
CA ALA A 145 17.60 -9.04 15.61
C ALA A 145 17.66 -8.37 14.22
N ILE A 146 17.70 -7.04 14.25
CA ILE A 146 17.99 -6.16 13.13
C ILE A 146 19.21 -5.35 13.53
N HIS A 147 20.26 -5.42 12.72
CA HIS A 147 21.52 -4.72 12.93
C HIS A 147 21.57 -3.50 12.02
N LEU A 148 21.69 -2.32 12.62
CA LEU A 148 21.70 -1.06 11.90
C LEU A 148 23.13 -0.65 11.53
N ASP A 149 23.29 0.15 10.48
CA ASP A 149 24.60 0.66 10.02
C ASP A 149 25.39 1.44 11.07
N ASN A 150 24.73 1.99 12.09
CA ASN A 150 25.39 2.67 13.20
C ASN A 150 25.97 1.70 14.26
N GLY A 151 25.93 0.39 13.99
CA GLY A 151 26.40 -0.68 14.87
C GLY A 151 25.44 -1.07 15.99
N SER A 152 24.29 -0.40 16.11
CA SER A 152 23.27 -0.77 17.09
C SER A 152 22.45 -1.98 16.61
N THR A 153 21.94 -2.75 17.57
CA THR A 153 21.08 -3.91 17.31
C THR A 153 19.74 -3.70 17.99
N GLN A 154 18.65 -3.94 17.27
CA GLN A 154 17.28 -3.87 17.76
C GLN A 154 16.63 -5.24 17.60
N VAL A 155 15.86 -5.69 18.59
CA VAL A 155 15.12 -6.96 18.50
C VAL A 155 13.67 -6.65 18.20
N TRP A 156 13.12 -7.27 17.15
CA TRP A 156 11.79 -6.99 16.64
C TRP A 156 10.97 -8.28 16.51
N SER A 157 9.72 -8.23 16.95
CA SER A 157 8.71 -9.26 16.69
C SER A 157 7.83 -8.84 15.53
N PHE A 158 7.58 -9.76 14.61
CA PHE A 158 6.80 -9.54 13.39
C PHE A 158 5.43 -10.20 13.48
N ASP A 159 4.40 -9.52 13.00
CA ASP A 159 3.04 -10.02 12.93
C ASP A 159 2.36 -9.53 11.65
N GLY A 160 1.61 -10.40 11.00
CA GLY A 160 0.94 -10.11 9.73
C GLY A 160 -0.05 -11.22 9.37
N GLY A 161 -1.07 -10.83 8.61
CA GLY A 161 -2.08 -11.74 8.08
C GLY A 161 -1.66 -12.34 6.72
N PRO A 162 -2.53 -13.15 6.10
CA PRO A 162 -2.31 -13.55 4.72
C PRO A 162 -2.40 -12.35 3.77
N ALA A 163 -1.52 -12.33 2.77
CA ALA A 163 -1.55 -11.33 1.71
C ALA A 163 -2.88 -11.33 0.95
N GLY A 164 -3.33 -10.13 0.59
CA GLY A 164 -4.36 -9.95 -0.42
C GLY A 164 -3.80 -10.11 -1.84
N PRO A 165 -4.66 -10.08 -2.86
CA PRO A 165 -4.22 -10.19 -4.26
C PRO A 165 -3.40 -8.98 -4.74
N ALA A 166 -3.50 -7.84 -4.06
CA ALA A 166 -2.84 -6.60 -4.47
C ALA A 166 -2.42 -5.72 -3.28
N ASP A 167 -2.39 -6.28 -2.07
CA ASP A 167 -1.94 -5.60 -0.87
C ASP A 167 -1.40 -6.58 0.16
N GLU A 168 -0.44 -6.10 0.96
CA GLU A 168 0.19 -6.84 2.04
C GLU A 168 0.38 -5.88 3.23
N ASN A 169 0.03 -6.34 4.43
CA ASN A 169 0.07 -5.50 5.63
C ASN A 169 0.68 -6.29 6.78
N TRP A 170 1.71 -5.70 7.40
CA TRP A 170 2.39 -6.30 8.54
C TRP A 170 2.76 -5.24 9.56
N THR A 171 2.99 -5.70 10.78
CA THR A 171 3.50 -4.89 11.87
C THR A 171 4.80 -5.49 12.39
N LYS A 172 5.64 -4.63 12.93
CA LYS A 172 6.76 -5.06 13.77
C LYS A 172 6.76 -4.27 15.08
N GLN A 173 7.04 -4.95 16.18
CA GLN A 173 7.14 -4.35 17.51
C GLN A 173 8.54 -4.57 18.08
N GLU A 174 9.13 -3.50 18.60
CA GLU A 174 10.44 -3.56 19.24
C GLU A 174 10.32 -4.17 20.64
N ALA A 175 11.24 -5.08 20.97
CA ALA A 175 11.28 -5.73 22.26
C ALA A 175 11.50 -4.73 23.41
N GLY A 176 10.67 -4.83 24.45
CA GLY A 176 10.79 -4.00 25.64
C GLY A 176 10.29 -2.57 25.49
N THR A 177 9.68 -2.21 24.36
CA THR A 177 9.10 -0.88 24.11
C THR A 177 7.66 -0.97 23.59
N ASP A 178 6.96 0.16 23.59
CA ASP A 178 5.66 0.31 22.91
C ASP A 178 5.84 0.82 21.47
N ARG A 179 7.09 0.90 20.97
CA ARG A 179 7.38 1.32 19.60
C ARG A 179 6.98 0.21 18.63
N ARG A 180 6.12 0.56 17.69
CA ARG A 180 5.66 -0.33 16.61
C ARG A 180 5.77 0.37 15.28
N CYS A 181 6.06 -0.39 14.25
CA CYS A 181 5.97 0.05 12.87
C CYS A 181 4.84 -0.70 12.20
N PHE A 182 3.90 0.04 11.61
CA PHE A 182 2.84 -0.48 10.76
C PHE A 182 3.25 -0.25 9.32
N ASN A 183 3.13 -1.28 8.50
CA ASN A 183 3.57 -1.26 7.11
C ASN A 183 2.43 -1.70 6.21
N GLN A 184 2.40 -1.12 5.02
CA GLN A 184 1.46 -1.48 3.99
C GLN A 184 2.15 -1.42 2.63
N THR A 185 2.02 -2.48 1.85
CA THR A 185 2.36 -2.53 0.43
C THR A 185 1.09 -2.58 -0.38
N ARG A 186 1.02 -1.84 -1.51
CA ARG A 186 -0.08 -1.95 -2.49
C ARG A 186 0.49 -2.07 -3.89
N LEU A 187 -0.09 -2.99 -4.66
CA LEU A 187 0.12 -3.14 -6.10
C LEU A 187 -1.01 -2.43 -6.86
N ARG A 188 -0.69 -1.53 -7.79
CA ARG A 188 -1.64 -0.83 -8.65
C ARG A 188 -1.08 -0.76 -10.06
N GLU A 189 -1.65 -1.54 -10.97
CA GLU A 189 -1.14 -1.66 -12.34
C GLU A 189 0.37 -1.94 -12.36
N ASN A 190 1.16 -1.04 -12.93
CA ASN A 190 2.61 -1.12 -13.00
C ASN A 190 3.32 -0.44 -11.81
N VAL A 191 2.63 -0.24 -10.67
CA VAL A 191 3.16 0.47 -9.51
C VAL A 191 3.12 -0.38 -8.26
N VAL A 192 4.25 -0.42 -7.54
CA VAL A 192 4.30 -0.90 -6.14
C VAL A 192 4.59 0.29 -5.25
N LEU A 193 3.70 0.54 -4.29
CA LEU A 193 3.90 1.53 -3.23
C LEU A 193 4.02 0.84 -1.88
N GLN A 194 4.89 1.36 -1.03
CA GLN A 194 5.07 0.92 0.34
C GLN A 194 5.05 2.12 1.28
N ALA A 195 4.29 1.99 2.37
CA ALA A 195 4.18 2.98 3.43
C ALA A 195 4.55 2.32 4.75
N LYS A 196 5.28 3.05 5.60
CA LYS A 196 5.64 2.64 6.95
C LYS A 196 5.45 3.80 7.91
N VAL A 197 4.80 3.55 9.04
CA VAL A 197 4.68 4.51 10.15
C VAL A 197 5.12 3.83 11.43
N CYS A 198 6.18 4.35 12.04
CA CYS A 198 6.73 3.91 13.31
C CYS A 198 6.44 4.95 14.39
N GLN A 199 5.77 4.53 15.47
CA GLN A 199 5.49 5.37 16.65
C GLN A 199 5.20 4.49 17.86
N SER A 200 5.07 5.11 19.05
CA SER A 200 4.47 4.43 20.19
C SER A 200 2.99 4.15 19.91
N GLY A 201 2.52 2.96 20.28
CA GLY A 201 1.12 2.58 20.18
C GLY A 201 0.69 2.21 18.76
N ASN A 202 -0.56 2.51 18.41
CA ASN A 202 -1.19 2.06 17.16
C ASN A 202 -1.11 3.12 16.06
N ALA A 203 -0.28 2.84 15.04
CA ALA A 203 -0.15 3.67 13.83
C ALA A 203 -0.95 3.13 12.62
N GLY A 204 -1.75 2.08 12.81
CA GLY A 204 -2.54 1.43 11.75
C GLY A 204 -3.42 2.41 10.95
N PRO A 205 -4.19 3.30 11.60
CA PRO A 205 -4.98 4.29 10.87
C PRO A 205 -4.10 5.24 10.04
N ALA A 206 -2.96 5.66 10.58
CA ALA A 206 -2.06 6.60 9.92
C ALA A 206 -1.38 5.97 8.70
N VAL A 207 -0.90 4.72 8.78
CA VAL A 207 -0.30 4.05 7.60
C VAL A 207 -1.31 3.84 6.49
N ASN A 208 -2.57 3.52 6.83
CA ASN A 208 -3.62 3.34 5.83
C ASN A 208 -3.98 4.65 5.12
N VAL A 209 -4.06 5.76 5.87
CA VAL A 209 -4.25 7.10 5.28
C VAL A 209 -3.06 7.50 4.43
N LEU A 210 -1.83 7.23 4.88
CA LEU A 210 -0.61 7.49 4.13
C LEU A 210 -0.59 6.73 2.79
N ALA A 211 -0.78 5.41 2.82
CA ALA A 211 -0.82 4.59 1.62
C ALA A 211 -1.95 5.02 0.68
N GLY A 212 -3.11 5.41 1.22
CA GLY A 212 -4.21 5.97 0.43
C GLY A 212 -3.86 7.30 -0.24
N ALA A 213 -3.20 8.21 0.47
CA ALA A 213 -2.77 9.49 -0.07
C ALA A 213 -1.68 9.33 -1.15
N MET A 214 -0.73 8.41 -0.95
CA MET A 214 0.26 8.05 -1.98
C MET A 214 -0.42 7.49 -3.24
N GLN A 215 -1.40 6.59 -3.07
CA GLN A 215 -2.17 6.04 -4.19
C GLN A 215 -2.96 7.13 -4.93
N ASN A 216 -3.65 8.02 -4.23
CA ASN A 216 -4.41 9.11 -4.83
C ASN A 216 -3.51 10.06 -5.64
N ALA A 217 -2.29 10.31 -5.18
CA ALA A 217 -1.31 11.13 -5.90
C ALA A 217 -0.84 10.50 -7.23
N LEU A 218 -0.99 9.19 -7.40
CA LEU A 218 -0.75 8.48 -8.65
C LEU A 218 -1.95 8.52 -9.62
N GLY A 219 -3.11 9.04 -9.17
CA GLY A 219 -4.36 8.98 -9.94
C GLY A 219 -5.03 7.60 -9.95
N GLN A 220 -4.75 6.78 -8.93
CA GLN A 220 -5.18 5.39 -8.75
C GLN A 220 -6.20 5.23 -7.61
#